data_AF-A0A4V2DN73-F1
#
_entry.id   AF-A0A4V2DN73-F1
#
_cell.length_a   1.000
_cell.length_b   1.000
_cell.length_c   1.000
_cell.angle_alpha   90.00
_cell.angle_beta   90.00
_cell.angle_gamma   90.00
#
_symmetry.space_group_name_H-M   'P 1'
#
loop_
_entity.id
_entity.type
_entity.pdbx_description
1 polymer ?
#
loop_
_entity_poly.entity_id
_entity_poly.type
_entity_poly.pdbx_seq_one_letter_code
_entity_poly.pdbx_strand_id
1 'polypeptide(L)'
;MGLLSSLTGSSAAKAAKQAAALQAQASKQAGGILSEAYNTAGQTQSNAALKGSGILSQGYLDSNDNLNSGYAQANSTLTNGLANAGAYQNPYLNLGNQATGLLSQGLANGSLTKGFSASDFQADPSYAFRKQQGMDGIQSSAAATGGLLSGATLKALNNYNSDLASQEYGNAYNRFSNDQTNTFNRLATTAGMGQNAANNMSNMTYNNASNIANNQASLTQLISQGLLGSAQANASGVLGSADALANANVNSATAQANGLTGAANANASGLVGAANARSQGLGSLLSLGTSIGALAMGSPLGAGLLSGALGGNKNLSAQDFSSPVYRTSSYAG
;
A
#
# COMPACT_ATOMS: atom_id res chain seq x y z
N MET A 1 35.33 87.80 10.22
CA MET A 1 34.54 86.74 10.88
C MET A 1 33.97 85.65 9.93
N GLY A 2 33.94 85.81 8.60
CA GLY A 2 33.23 84.86 7.69
C GLY A 2 33.99 83.62 7.16
N LEU A 3 35.32 83.66 7.01
CA LEU A 3 36.09 82.61 6.32
C LEU A 3 36.44 81.38 7.18
N LEU A 4 36.27 81.46 8.50
CA LEU A 4 36.67 80.41 9.45
C LEU A 4 35.48 79.64 10.05
N SER A 5 34.28 80.25 10.04
CA SER A 5 33.01 79.56 10.30
C SER A 5 32.64 78.57 9.18
N SER A 6 33.07 78.83 7.94
CA SER A 6 32.92 77.90 6.81
C SER A 6 33.83 76.67 6.93
N LEU A 7 35.01 76.79 7.56
CA LEU A 7 35.96 75.69 7.74
C LEU A 7 35.46 74.65 8.76
N THR A 8 34.89 75.07 9.88
CA THR A 8 34.28 74.16 10.87
C THR A 8 33.03 73.47 10.32
N GLY A 9 32.14 74.20 9.66
CA GLY A 9 30.95 73.64 8.99
C GLY A 9 31.28 72.66 7.85
N SER A 10 32.35 72.91 7.09
CA SER A 10 32.79 72.01 6.00
C SER A 10 33.30 70.66 6.49
N SER A 11 33.97 70.63 7.65
CA SER A 11 34.52 69.40 8.23
C SER A 11 33.43 68.48 8.81
N ALA A 12 32.43 69.04 9.50
CA ALA A 12 31.27 68.31 9.99
C ALA A 12 30.41 67.77 8.83
N ALA A 13 30.17 68.58 7.79
CA ALA A 13 29.43 68.15 6.61
C ALA A 13 30.13 67.01 5.85
N LYS A 14 31.47 67.03 5.79
CA LYS A 14 32.25 65.95 5.16
C LYS A 14 32.19 64.65 5.97
N ALA A 15 32.28 64.73 7.29
CA ALA A 15 32.13 63.56 8.17
C ALA A 15 30.72 62.96 8.10
N ALA A 16 29.67 63.79 8.05
CA ALA A 16 28.29 63.33 7.88
C ALA A 16 28.09 62.61 6.53
N LYS A 17 28.66 63.14 5.43
CA LYS A 17 28.62 62.47 4.12
C LYS A 17 29.35 61.12 4.12
N GLN A 18 30.50 61.03 4.79
CA GLN A 18 31.24 59.78 4.92
C GLN A 18 30.49 58.75 5.78
N ALA A 19 29.89 59.19 6.88
CA ALA A 19 29.03 58.37 7.73
C ALA A 19 27.81 57.82 6.97
N ALA A 20 27.12 58.67 6.20
CA ALA A 20 25.99 58.26 5.36
C ALA A 20 26.41 57.25 4.27
N ALA A 21 27.57 57.47 3.64
CA ALA A 21 28.10 56.53 2.64
C ALA A 21 28.42 55.16 3.24
N LEU A 22 29.01 55.13 4.45
CA LEU A 22 29.33 53.90 5.17
C LEU A 22 28.06 53.12 5.54
N GLN A 23 27.05 53.82 6.06
CA GLN A 23 25.75 53.22 6.39
C GLN A 23 25.05 52.67 5.14
N ALA A 24 25.04 53.43 4.04
CA ALA A 24 24.44 53.00 2.78
C ALA A 24 25.14 51.76 2.19
N GLN A 25 26.47 51.70 2.25
CA GLN A 25 27.24 50.56 1.79
C GLN A 25 26.95 49.31 2.64
N ALA A 26 26.89 49.46 3.97
CA ALA A 26 26.58 48.37 4.88
C ALA A 26 25.14 47.85 4.68
N SER A 27 24.16 48.73 4.50
CA SER A 27 22.78 48.34 4.17
C SER A 27 22.69 47.59 2.85
N LYS A 28 23.45 48.00 1.82
CA LYS A 28 23.49 47.29 0.53
C LYS A 28 24.09 45.89 0.66
N GLN A 29 25.20 45.76 1.40
CA GLN A 29 25.84 44.48 1.67
C GLN A 29 24.94 43.56 2.52
N ALA A 30 24.30 44.09 3.55
CA ALA A 30 23.32 43.38 4.37
C ALA A 30 22.12 42.88 3.54
N GLY A 31 21.61 43.72 2.64
CA GLY A 31 20.56 43.33 1.70
C GLY A 31 20.98 42.21 0.76
N GLY A 32 22.24 42.21 0.29
CA GLY A 32 22.81 41.14 -0.52
C GLY A 32 22.87 39.80 0.22
N ILE A 33 23.39 39.81 1.46
CA ILE A 33 23.47 38.63 2.35
C ILE A 33 22.08 38.02 2.56
N LEU A 34 21.09 38.86 2.91
CA LEU A 34 19.72 38.42 3.12
C LEU A 34 19.12 37.85 1.83
N SER A 35 19.31 38.52 0.69
CA SER A 35 18.79 38.05 -0.60
C SER A 35 19.35 36.68 -0.97
N GLU A 36 20.65 36.46 -0.80
CA GLU A 36 21.29 35.16 -1.06
C GLU A 36 20.78 34.07 -0.10
N ALA A 37 20.57 34.40 1.17
CA ALA A 37 20.04 33.48 2.15
C ALA A 37 18.60 33.05 1.83
N TYR A 38 17.74 33.99 1.43
CA TYR A 38 16.37 33.68 0.99
C TYR A 38 16.35 32.84 -0.29
N ASN A 39 17.22 33.13 -1.27
CA ASN A 39 17.34 32.31 -2.48
C ASN A 39 17.79 30.88 -2.15
N THR A 40 18.77 30.73 -1.26
CA THR A 40 19.28 29.42 -0.83
C THR A 40 18.24 28.64 -0.02
N ALA A 41 17.50 29.31 0.86
CA ALA A 41 16.39 28.73 1.60
C ALA A 41 15.28 28.22 0.65
N GLY A 42 14.89 29.02 -0.35
CA GLY A 42 13.91 28.63 -1.36
C GLY A 42 14.37 27.44 -2.20
N GLN A 43 15.65 27.39 -2.60
CA GLN A 43 16.21 26.22 -3.30
C GLN A 43 16.21 24.96 -2.42
N THR A 44 16.55 25.11 -1.13
CA THR A 44 16.54 24.00 -0.17
C THR A 44 15.15 23.40 -0.02
N GLN A 45 14.14 24.25 0.16
CA GLN A 45 12.74 23.83 0.27
C GLN A 45 12.23 23.21 -1.04
N SER A 46 12.56 23.79 -2.19
CA SER A 46 12.18 23.28 -3.50
C SER A 46 12.76 21.88 -3.77
N ASN A 47 14.06 21.70 -3.51
CA ASN A 47 14.72 20.40 -3.67
C ASN A 47 14.14 19.34 -2.72
N ALA A 48 13.80 19.73 -1.49
CA ALA A 48 13.16 18.85 -0.53
C ALA A 48 11.74 18.46 -0.95
N ALA A 49 10.96 19.38 -1.52
CA ALA A 49 9.64 19.09 -2.07
C ALA A 49 9.70 18.12 -3.25
N LEU A 50 10.66 18.31 -4.17
CA LEU A 50 10.89 17.37 -5.28
C LEU A 50 11.28 15.98 -4.75
N LYS A 51 12.21 15.92 -3.78
CA LYS A 51 12.62 14.65 -3.17
C LYS A 51 11.48 13.97 -2.41
N GLY A 52 10.69 14.72 -1.65
CA GLY A 52 9.52 14.23 -0.92
C GLY A 52 8.45 13.68 -1.87
N SER A 53 8.15 14.39 -2.95
CA SER A 53 7.24 13.91 -4.00
C SER A 53 7.75 12.62 -4.66
N GLY A 54 9.05 12.53 -4.95
CA GLY A 54 9.66 11.30 -5.47
C GLY A 54 9.54 10.11 -4.52
N ILE A 55 9.75 10.32 -3.22
CA ILE A 55 9.57 9.28 -2.19
C ILE A 55 8.12 8.79 -2.15
N LEU A 56 7.14 9.70 -2.18
CA LEU A 56 5.72 9.35 -2.20
C LEU A 56 5.36 8.56 -3.47
N SER A 57 5.81 9.03 -4.63
CA SER A 57 5.58 8.36 -5.91
C SER A 57 6.17 6.96 -5.93
N GLN A 58 7.40 6.79 -5.46
CA GLN A 58 8.03 5.47 -5.38
C GLN A 58 7.30 4.56 -4.40
N GLY A 59 6.92 5.10 -3.23
CA GLY A 59 6.14 4.36 -2.24
C GLY A 59 4.81 3.85 -2.79
N TYR A 60 4.14 4.61 -3.66
CA TYR A 60 2.93 4.16 -4.34
C TYR A 60 3.19 2.99 -5.28
N LEU A 61 4.26 3.07 -6.09
CA LEU A 61 4.63 2.01 -7.02
C LEU A 61 5.00 0.73 -6.26
N ASP A 62 5.88 0.83 -5.26
CA ASP A 62 6.30 -0.31 -4.44
C ASP A 62 5.11 -0.96 -3.72
N SER A 63 4.19 -0.15 -3.17
CA SER A 63 2.99 -0.66 -2.51
C SER A 63 2.08 -1.42 -3.48
N ASN A 64 1.84 -0.86 -4.66
CA ASN A 64 1.04 -1.50 -5.71
C ASN A 64 1.69 -2.81 -6.18
N ASP A 65 3.00 -2.84 -6.40
CA ASP A 65 3.72 -4.04 -6.84
C ASP A 65 3.67 -5.15 -5.78
N ASN A 66 3.86 -4.78 -4.51
CA ASN A 66 3.76 -5.73 -3.39
C ASN A 66 2.35 -6.30 -3.24
N LEU A 67 1.32 -5.45 -3.33
CA LEU A 67 -0.08 -5.87 -3.27
C LEU A 67 -0.41 -6.80 -4.45
N ASN A 68 -0.11 -6.38 -5.69
CA ASN A 68 -0.36 -7.19 -6.88
C ASN A 68 0.35 -8.55 -6.79
N SER A 69 1.61 -8.57 -6.37
CA SER A 69 2.39 -9.81 -6.24
C SER A 69 1.83 -10.74 -5.17
N GLY A 70 1.47 -10.20 -3.99
CA GLY A 70 0.88 -10.99 -2.91
C GLY A 70 -0.47 -11.61 -3.29
N TYR A 71 -1.36 -10.82 -3.91
CA TYR A 71 -2.65 -11.32 -4.37
C TYR A 71 -2.52 -12.30 -5.55
N ALA A 72 -1.57 -12.09 -6.46
CA ALA A 72 -1.26 -13.05 -7.52
C ALA A 72 -0.80 -14.40 -6.93
N GLN A 73 0.05 -14.38 -5.91
CA GLN A 73 0.50 -15.60 -5.22
C GLN A 73 -0.66 -16.31 -4.49
N ALA A 74 -1.55 -15.55 -3.82
CA ALA A 74 -2.73 -16.10 -3.17
C ALA A 74 -3.67 -16.77 -4.19
N ASN A 75 -3.95 -16.12 -5.32
CA ASN A 75 -4.81 -16.66 -6.37
C ASN A 75 -4.18 -17.88 -7.07
N SER A 76 -2.85 -17.90 -7.22
CA SER A 76 -2.11 -19.08 -7.70
C SER A 76 -2.24 -20.24 -6.72
N THR A 77 -2.10 -19.99 -5.42
CA THR A 77 -2.27 -21.01 -4.37
C THR A 77 -3.67 -21.62 -4.40
N LEU A 78 -4.70 -20.78 -4.52
CA LEU A 78 -6.09 -21.19 -4.69
C LEU A 78 -6.30 -22.07 -5.93
N THR A 79 -5.77 -21.64 -7.08
CA THR A 79 -5.87 -22.38 -8.34
C THR A 79 -5.15 -23.73 -8.29
N ASN A 80 -3.94 -23.77 -7.72
CA ASN A 80 -3.17 -25.01 -7.54
C ASN A 80 -3.87 -25.96 -6.55
N GLY A 81 -4.44 -25.42 -5.47
CA GLY A 81 -5.25 -26.18 -4.53
C GLY A 81 -6.46 -26.83 -5.21
N LEU A 82 -7.18 -26.09 -6.04
CA LEU A 82 -8.30 -26.61 -6.84
C LEU A 82 -7.83 -27.69 -7.82
N ALA A 83 -6.71 -27.50 -8.52
CA ALA A 83 -6.16 -28.50 -9.44
C ALA A 83 -5.80 -29.81 -8.72
N ASN A 84 -5.20 -29.73 -7.53
CA ASN A 84 -4.89 -30.89 -6.70
C ASN A 84 -6.18 -31.59 -6.22
N ALA A 85 -7.19 -30.84 -5.79
CA ALA A 85 -8.51 -31.39 -5.46
C ALA A 85 -9.15 -32.08 -6.68
N GLY A 86 -8.97 -31.49 -7.87
CA GLY A 86 -9.24 -32.05 -9.19
C GLY A 86 -8.69 -33.46 -9.37
N ALA A 87 -7.40 -33.62 -9.09
CA ALA A 87 -6.69 -34.88 -9.28
C ALA A 87 -7.25 -36.01 -8.40
N TYR A 88 -7.66 -35.73 -7.15
CA TYR A 88 -8.28 -36.74 -6.27
C TYR A 88 -9.66 -37.21 -6.76
N GLN A 89 -10.38 -36.34 -7.47
CA GLN A 89 -11.73 -36.64 -7.98
C GLN A 89 -11.72 -37.31 -9.36
N ASN A 90 -10.64 -37.11 -10.12
CA ASN A 90 -10.49 -37.64 -11.49
C ASN A 90 -10.75 -39.16 -11.62
N PRO A 91 -10.28 -40.03 -10.71
CA PRO A 91 -10.58 -41.46 -10.79
C PRO A 91 -12.08 -41.76 -10.74
N TYR A 92 -12.82 -41.08 -9.86
CA TYR A 92 -14.27 -41.27 -9.72
C TYR A 92 -15.04 -40.70 -10.91
N LEU A 93 -14.60 -39.55 -11.44
CA LEU A 93 -15.14 -38.97 -12.67
C LEU A 93 -14.95 -39.90 -13.87
N ASN A 94 -13.74 -40.40 -14.08
CA ASN A 94 -13.44 -41.34 -15.17
C ASN A 94 -14.23 -42.63 -15.03
N LEU A 95 -14.28 -43.20 -13.83
CA LEU A 95 -15.03 -44.41 -13.56
C LEU A 95 -16.54 -44.21 -13.80
N GLY A 96 -17.09 -43.08 -13.36
CA GLY A 96 -18.49 -42.74 -13.60
C GLY A 96 -18.81 -42.46 -15.07
N ASN A 97 -17.90 -41.84 -15.81
CA ASN A 97 -18.03 -41.66 -17.27
C ASN A 97 -18.03 -43.00 -18.00
N GLN A 98 -17.13 -43.91 -17.62
CA GLN A 98 -17.11 -45.27 -18.19
C GLN A 98 -18.41 -46.02 -17.88
N ALA A 99 -18.89 -45.97 -16.63
CA ALA A 99 -20.13 -46.62 -16.24
C ALA A 99 -21.35 -46.03 -16.97
N THR A 100 -21.42 -44.71 -17.10
CA THR A 100 -22.46 -44.01 -17.87
C THR A 100 -22.42 -44.40 -19.34
N GLY A 101 -21.21 -44.53 -19.92
CA GLY A 101 -21.03 -45.00 -21.30
C GLY A 101 -21.54 -46.43 -21.51
N LEU A 102 -21.21 -47.35 -20.61
CA LEU A 102 -21.70 -48.74 -20.65
C LEU A 102 -23.23 -48.81 -20.45
N LEU A 103 -23.77 -47.98 -19.55
CA LEU A 103 -25.21 -47.87 -19.33
C LEU A 103 -25.91 -47.38 -20.60
N SER A 104 -25.39 -46.31 -21.22
CA SER A 104 -25.90 -45.78 -22.49
C SER A 104 -25.83 -46.82 -23.61
N GLN A 105 -24.71 -47.54 -23.74
CA GLN A 105 -24.57 -48.60 -24.73
C GLN A 105 -25.57 -49.74 -24.50
N GLY A 106 -25.74 -50.19 -23.26
CA GLY A 106 -26.66 -51.27 -22.90
C GLY A 106 -28.13 -50.91 -23.08
N LEU A 107 -28.48 -49.63 -22.91
CA LEU A 107 -29.81 -49.12 -23.23
C LEU A 107 -30.03 -49.03 -24.75
N ALA A 108 -29.02 -48.59 -25.50
CA ALA A 108 -29.11 -48.41 -26.94
C ALA A 108 -29.14 -49.74 -27.73
N ASN A 109 -28.31 -50.72 -27.33
CA ASN A 109 -28.25 -52.03 -27.98
C ASN A 109 -29.27 -53.04 -27.40
N GLY A 110 -30.03 -52.63 -26.39
CA GLY A 110 -31.06 -53.45 -25.75
C GLY A 110 -30.53 -54.52 -24.79
N SER A 111 -29.23 -54.62 -24.51
CA SER A 111 -28.71 -55.65 -23.59
C SER A 111 -29.25 -55.49 -22.16
N LEU A 112 -29.54 -54.26 -21.74
CA LEU A 112 -30.12 -53.95 -20.43
C LEU A 112 -31.66 -53.87 -20.43
N THR A 113 -32.30 -53.92 -21.59
CA THR A 113 -33.76 -53.74 -21.72
C THR A 113 -34.46 -54.90 -22.45
N LYS A 114 -33.73 -55.84 -23.03
CA LYS A 114 -34.32 -57.02 -23.68
C LYS A 114 -35.03 -57.89 -22.66
N GLY A 115 -36.18 -58.42 -23.06
CA GLY A 115 -36.86 -59.47 -22.33
C GLY A 115 -36.18 -60.83 -22.52
N PHE A 116 -36.48 -61.76 -21.60
CA PHE A 116 -36.04 -63.15 -21.73
C PHE A 116 -36.70 -63.82 -22.93
N SER A 117 -35.91 -64.57 -23.70
CA SER A 117 -36.36 -65.23 -24.93
C SER A 117 -36.00 -66.72 -24.96
N ALA A 118 -36.61 -67.47 -25.87
CA ALA A 118 -36.26 -68.88 -26.09
C ALA A 118 -34.77 -69.07 -26.45
N SER A 119 -34.16 -68.13 -27.16
CA SER A 119 -32.72 -68.14 -27.44
C SER A 119 -31.85 -68.01 -26.19
N ASP A 120 -32.30 -67.25 -25.19
CA ASP A 120 -31.58 -67.13 -23.91
C ASP A 120 -31.66 -68.41 -23.10
N PHE A 121 -32.82 -69.08 -23.12
CA PHE A 121 -32.98 -70.39 -22.50
C PHE A 121 -32.10 -71.46 -23.15
N GLN A 122 -32.03 -71.46 -24.49
CA GLN A 122 -31.19 -72.41 -25.23
C GLN A 122 -29.70 -72.17 -25.04
N ALA A 123 -29.31 -70.91 -24.81
CA ALA A 123 -27.94 -70.52 -24.50
C ALA A 123 -27.55 -70.83 -23.04
N ASP A 124 -28.48 -71.24 -22.17
CA ASP A 124 -28.19 -71.53 -20.77
C ASP A 124 -27.35 -72.82 -20.63
N PRO A 125 -26.07 -72.73 -20.19
CA PRO A 125 -25.19 -73.89 -20.07
C PRO A 125 -25.70 -74.92 -19.05
N SER A 126 -26.47 -74.46 -18.05
CA SER A 126 -26.97 -75.34 -16.99
C SER A 126 -28.10 -76.25 -17.47
N TYR A 127 -28.92 -75.80 -18.42
CA TYR A 127 -29.93 -76.65 -19.06
C TYR A 127 -29.27 -77.78 -19.85
N ALA A 128 -28.27 -77.44 -20.68
CA ALA A 128 -27.52 -78.44 -21.46
C ALA A 128 -26.82 -79.46 -20.56
N PHE A 129 -26.16 -79.00 -19.50
CA PHE A 129 -25.48 -79.86 -18.54
C PHE A 129 -26.45 -80.81 -17.81
N ARG A 130 -27.55 -80.29 -17.25
CA ARG A 130 -28.53 -81.11 -16.53
C ARG A 130 -29.20 -82.11 -17.45
N LYS A 131 -29.58 -81.68 -18.66
CA LYS A 131 -30.19 -82.56 -19.66
C LYS A 131 -29.28 -83.74 -20.00
N GLN A 132 -28.01 -83.46 -20.28
CA GLN A 132 -27.03 -84.51 -20.59
C GLN A 132 -26.88 -85.49 -19.42
N GLN A 133 -26.63 -84.98 -18.21
CA GLN A 133 -26.45 -85.81 -17.01
C GLN A 133 -27.68 -86.68 -16.70
N GLY A 134 -28.89 -86.14 -16.84
CA GLY A 134 -30.11 -86.91 -16.59
C GLY A 134 -30.38 -87.98 -17.65
N MET A 135 -30.14 -87.68 -18.94
CA MET A 135 -30.26 -88.67 -20.00
C MET A 135 -29.24 -89.82 -19.81
N ASP A 136 -27.99 -89.48 -19.52
CA ASP A 136 -26.93 -90.48 -19.29
C ASP A 136 -27.27 -91.38 -18.09
N GLY A 137 -27.84 -90.81 -17.02
CA GLY A 137 -28.31 -91.57 -15.86
C GLY A 137 -29.46 -92.54 -16.16
N ILE A 138 -30.50 -92.06 -16.87
CA ILE A 138 -31.65 -92.90 -17.26
C ILE A 138 -31.20 -94.03 -18.21
N GLN A 139 -30.37 -93.70 -19.20
CA GLN A 139 -29.85 -94.68 -20.15
C GLN A 139 -28.93 -95.70 -19.49
N SER A 140 -28.04 -95.29 -18.58
CA SER A 140 -27.17 -96.21 -17.84
C SER A 140 -27.98 -97.19 -16.98
N SER A 141 -29.04 -96.71 -16.32
CA SER A 141 -29.94 -97.56 -15.53
C SER A 141 -30.73 -98.54 -16.39
N ALA A 142 -31.24 -98.08 -17.54
CA ALA A 142 -31.98 -98.92 -18.48
C ALA A 142 -31.09 -99.95 -19.18
N ALA A 143 -29.83 -99.60 -19.49
CA ALA A 143 -28.84 -100.53 -20.04
C ALA A 143 -28.49 -101.65 -19.05
N ALA A 144 -28.29 -101.31 -17.77
CA ALA A 144 -27.99 -102.27 -16.71
C ALA A 144 -29.13 -103.28 -16.46
N THR A 145 -30.38 -102.91 -16.78
CA THR A 145 -31.59 -103.72 -16.55
C THR A 145 -32.13 -104.36 -17.84
N GLY A 146 -31.46 -104.18 -18.98
CA GLY A 146 -31.87 -104.75 -20.28
C GLY A 146 -33.06 -104.05 -20.96
N GLY A 147 -33.44 -102.85 -20.50
CA GLY A 147 -34.61 -102.11 -20.96
C GLY A 147 -34.32 -100.89 -21.85
N LEU A 148 -33.09 -100.73 -22.37
CA LEU A 148 -32.61 -99.49 -23.01
C LEU A 148 -33.48 -98.95 -24.16
N LEU A 149 -34.20 -99.81 -24.88
CA LEU A 149 -35.15 -99.43 -25.94
C LEU A 149 -36.62 -99.73 -25.60
N SER A 150 -36.92 -100.01 -24.34
CA SER A 150 -38.30 -100.26 -23.93
C SER A 150 -39.15 -98.99 -24.01
N GLY A 151 -40.46 -99.14 -24.27
CA GLY A 151 -41.40 -98.03 -24.21
C GLY A 151 -41.43 -97.33 -22.84
N ALA A 152 -41.07 -98.04 -21.77
CA ALA A 152 -40.92 -97.47 -20.44
C ALA A 152 -39.73 -96.50 -20.35
N THR A 153 -38.58 -96.85 -20.93
CA THR A 153 -37.40 -95.97 -21.00
C THR A 153 -37.66 -94.74 -21.87
N LEU A 154 -38.30 -94.91 -23.03
CA LEU A 154 -38.69 -93.79 -23.90
C LEU A 154 -39.68 -92.84 -23.19
N LYS A 155 -40.65 -93.39 -22.45
CA LYS A 155 -41.57 -92.61 -21.63
C LYS A 155 -40.85 -91.87 -20.50
N ALA A 156 -39.90 -92.52 -19.82
CA ALA A 156 -39.09 -91.90 -18.77
C ALA A 156 -38.23 -90.74 -19.30
N LEU A 157 -37.57 -90.93 -20.46
CA LEU A 157 -36.80 -89.87 -21.12
C LEU A 157 -37.69 -88.70 -21.57
N ASN A 158 -38.87 -88.97 -22.15
CA ASN A 158 -39.81 -87.93 -22.56
C ASN A 158 -40.38 -87.14 -21.37
N ASN A 159 -40.76 -87.83 -20.29
CA ASN A 159 -41.21 -87.18 -19.06
C ASN A 159 -40.09 -86.33 -18.46
N TYR A 160 -38.88 -86.88 -18.31
CA TYR A 160 -37.73 -86.15 -17.81
C TYR A 160 -37.41 -84.90 -18.63
N ASN A 161 -37.37 -85.00 -19.96
CA ASN A 161 -37.09 -83.85 -20.83
C ASN A 161 -38.17 -82.75 -20.71
N SER A 162 -39.44 -83.13 -20.59
CA SER A 162 -40.56 -82.19 -20.47
C SER A 162 -40.57 -81.48 -19.12
N ASP A 163 -40.35 -82.22 -18.03
CA ASP A 163 -40.29 -81.70 -16.67
C ASP A 163 -39.04 -80.81 -16.47
N LEU A 164 -37.89 -81.25 -16.97
CA LEU A 164 -36.64 -80.50 -16.92
C LEU A 164 -36.76 -79.18 -17.69
N ALA A 165 -37.35 -79.18 -18.88
CA ALA A 165 -37.52 -77.95 -19.67
C ALA A 165 -38.35 -76.91 -18.92
N SER A 166 -39.44 -77.32 -18.26
CA SER A 166 -40.31 -76.40 -17.51
C SER A 166 -39.61 -75.82 -16.27
N GLN A 167 -38.87 -76.66 -15.53
CA GLN A 167 -38.12 -76.22 -14.35
C GLN A 167 -36.94 -75.31 -14.73
N GLU A 168 -36.16 -75.71 -15.73
CA GLU A 168 -34.99 -74.94 -16.13
C GLU A 168 -35.37 -73.64 -16.84
N TYR A 169 -36.51 -73.55 -17.52
CA TYR A 169 -36.96 -72.29 -18.10
C TYR A 169 -37.21 -71.23 -17.02
N GLY A 170 -37.88 -71.61 -15.92
CA GLY A 170 -38.07 -70.73 -14.76
C GLY A 170 -36.75 -70.34 -14.10
N ASN A 171 -35.84 -71.31 -13.93
CA ASN A 171 -34.51 -71.06 -13.36
C ASN A 171 -33.66 -70.12 -14.23
N ALA A 172 -33.68 -70.31 -15.55
CA ALA A 172 -32.97 -69.51 -16.53
C ALA A 172 -33.52 -68.08 -16.59
N TYR A 173 -34.85 -67.93 -16.57
CA TYR A 173 -35.49 -66.61 -16.48
C TYR A 173 -35.06 -65.85 -15.21
N ASN A 174 -35.11 -66.52 -14.05
CA ASN A 174 -34.71 -65.91 -12.78
C ASN A 174 -33.24 -65.48 -12.79
N ARG A 175 -32.33 -66.33 -13.32
CA ARG A 175 -30.92 -65.96 -13.50
C ARG A 175 -30.75 -64.77 -14.43
N PHE A 176 -31.37 -64.81 -15.61
CA PHE A 176 -31.32 -63.73 -16.59
C PHE A 176 -31.76 -62.39 -16.00
N SER A 177 -32.91 -62.37 -15.33
CA SER A 177 -33.47 -61.18 -14.70
C SER A 177 -32.56 -60.65 -13.57
N ASN A 178 -32.01 -61.54 -12.74
CA ASN A 178 -31.08 -61.18 -11.69
C ASN A 178 -29.77 -60.62 -12.24
N ASP A 179 -29.19 -61.22 -13.27
CA ASP A 179 -27.93 -60.77 -13.87
C ASP A 179 -28.08 -59.42 -14.56
N GLN A 180 -29.19 -59.21 -15.28
CA GLN A 180 -29.50 -57.91 -15.89
C GLN A 180 -29.68 -56.83 -14.83
N THR A 181 -30.46 -57.11 -13.77
CA THR A 181 -30.68 -56.20 -12.64
C THR A 181 -29.38 -55.87 -11.90
N ASN A 182 -28.54 -56.88 -11.63
CA ASN A 182 -27.26 -56.70 -10.96
C ASN A 182 -26.29 -55.85 -11.80
N THR A 183 -26.25 -56.08 -13.11
CA THR A 183 -25.44 -55.31 -14.05
C THR A 183 -25.88 -53.85 -14.07
N PHE A 184 -27.19 -53.61 -14.21
CA PHE A 184 -27.75 -52.27 -14.17
C PHE A 184 -27.44 -51.56 -12.84
N ASN A 185 -27.70 -52.21 -11.71
CA ASN A 185 -27.47 -51.63 -10.38
C ASN A 185 -26.00 -51.27 -10.15
N ARG A 186 -25.05 -52.11 -10.58
CA ARG A 186 -23.62 -51.83 -10.50
C ARG A 186 -23.26 -50.60 -11.34
N LEU A 187 -23.67 -50.56 -12.61
CA LEU A 187 -23.40 -49.44 -13.51
C LEU A 187 -24.04 -48.14 -13.00
N ALA A 188 -25.29 -48.19 -12.55
CA ALA A 188 -26.01 -47.04 -12.01
C ALA A 188 -25.37 -46.52 -10.73
N THR A 189 -24.96 -47.40 -9.80
CA THR A 189 -24.25 -47.01 -8.58
C THR A 189 -22.92 -46.33 -8.92
N THR A 190 -22.16 -46.90 -9.87
CA THR A 190 -20.88 -46.33 -10.29
C THR A 190 -21.03 -45.00 -11.03
N ALA A 191 -22.02 -44.88 -11.91
CA ALA A 191 -22.36 -43.61 -12.55
C ALA A 191 -22.76 -42.55 -11.50
N GLY A 192 -23.53 -42.94 -10.48
CA GLY A 192 -23.90 -42.08 -9.36
C GLY A 192 -22.71 -41.58 -8.55
N MET A 193 -21.68 -42.41 -8.33
CA MET A 193 -20.41 -41.96 -7.72
C MET A 193 -19.74 -40.87 -8.55
N GLY A 194 -19.69 -41.04 -9.89
CA GLY A 194 -19.14 -40.02 -10.79
C GLY A 194 -19.94 -38.72 -10.79
N GLN A 195 -21.28 -38.82 -10.76
CA GLN A 195 -22.15 -37.65 -10.63
C GLN A 195 -21.88 -36.90 -9.30
N ASN A 196 -21.75 -37.62 -8.19
CA ASN A 196 -21.42 -37.01 -6.90
C ASN A 196 -20.04 -36.32 -6.93
N ALA A 197 -19.04 -36.98 -7.54
CA ALA A 197 -17.72 -36.41 -7.73
C ALA A 197 -17.76 -35.11 -8.55
N ALA A 198 -18.52 -35.10 -9.65
CA ALA A 198 -18.73 -33.92 -10.49
C ALA A 198 -19.40 -32.77 -9.73
N ASN A 199 -20.43 -33.06 -8.94
CA ASN A 199 -21.10 -32.06 -8.10
C ASN A 199 -20.15 -31.46 -7.06
N ASN A 200 -19.36 -32.30 -6.38
CA ASN A 200 -18.35 -31.84 -5.43
C ASN A 200 -17.29 -30.97 -6.13
N MET A 201 -16.84 -31.35 -7.33
CA MET A 201 -15.89 -30.56 -8.12
C MET A 201 -16.46 -29.20 -8.51
N SER A 202 -17.71 -29.17 -8.96
CA SER A 202 -18.41 -27.94 -9.31
C SER A 202 -18.52 -26.99 -8.12
N ASN A 203 -18.87 -27.51 -6.94
CA ASN A 203 -18.93 -26.73 -5.71
C ASN A 203 -17.56 -26.16 -5.31
N MET A 204 -16.49 -26.97 -5.36
CA MET A 204 -15.14 -26.48 -5.07
C MET A 204 -14.70 -25.40 -6.06
N THR A 205 -14.99 -25.60 -7.35
CA THR A 205 -14.67 -24.63 -8.40
C THR A 205 -15.39 -23.30 -8.18
N TYR A 206 -16.68 -23.34 -7.84
CA TYR A 206 -17.47 -22.15 -7.55
C TYR A 206 -16.94 -21.38 -6.33
N ASN A 207 -16.64 -22.10 -5.23
CA ASN A 207 -16.04 -21.49 -4.03
C ASN A 207 -14.68 -20.88 -4.33
N ASN A 208 -13.84 -21.57 -5.10
CA ASN A 208 -12.53 -21.07 -5.51
C ASN A 208 -12.64 -19.80 -6.36
N ALA A 209 -13.52 -19.79 -7.36
CA ALA A 209 -13.78 -18.62 -8.20
C ALA A 209 -14.30 -17.43 -7.38
N SER A 210 -15.21 -17.68 -6.42
CA SER A 210 -15.70 -16.66 -5.49
C SER A 210 -14.57 -16.07 -4.64
N ASN A 211 -13.68 -16.91 -4.10
CA ASN A 211 -12.52 -16.44 -3.33
C ASN A 211 -11.56 -15.60 -4.16
N ILE A 212 -11.27 -16.01 -5.41
CA ILE A 212 -10.44 -15.24 -6.33
C ILE A 212 -11.10 -13.88 -6.66
N ALA A 213 -12.41 -13.85 -6.91
CA ALA A 213 -13.14 -12.62 -7.17
C ALA A 213 -13.10 -11.66 -5.96
N ASN A 214 -13.30 -12.19 -4.74
CA ASN A 214 -13.21 -11.40 -3.51
C ASN A 214 -11.80 -10.84 -3.29
N ASN A 215 -10.77 -11.64 -3.57
CA ASN A 215 -9.38 -11.20 -3.55
C ASN A 215 -9.15 -10.05 -4.54
N GLN A 216 -9.68 -10.15 -5.76
CA GLN A 216 -9.51 -9.12 -6.78
C GLN A 216 -10.26 -7.82 -6.46
N ALA A 217 -11.47 -7.92 -5.89
CA ALA A 217 -12.20 -6.77 -5.38
C ALA A 217 -11.43 -6.08 -4.23
N SER A 218 -10.89 -6.87 -3.30
CA SER A 218 -10.10 -6.37 -2.17
C SER A 218 -8.83 -5.66 -2.63
N LEU A 219 -8.09 -6.26 -3.57
CA LEU A 219 -6.93 -5.65 -4.20
C LEU A 219 -7.27 -4.30 -4.85
N THR A 220 -8.35 -4.26 -5.62
CA THR A 220 -8.82 -3.02 -6.28
C THR A 220 -9.12 -1.93 -5.26
N GLN A 221 -9.78 -2.29 -4.16
CA GLN A 221 -10.08 -1.36 -3.08
C GLN A 221 -8.81 -0.86 -2.36
N LEU A 222 -7.80 -1.72 -2.16
CA LEU A 222 -6.55 -1.35 -1.51
C LEU A 222 -5.68 -0.45 -2.39
N ILE A 223 -5.55 -0.77 -3.67
CA ILE A 223 -4.85 0.08 -4.65
C ILE A 223 -5.54 1.45 -4.74
N SER A 224 -6.88 1.47 -4.81
CA SER A 224 -7.65 2.72 -4.86
C SER A 224 -7.52 3.55 -3.57
N GLN A 225 -7.29 2.91 -2.42
CA GLN A 225 -7.08 3.60 -1.14
C GLN A 225 -5.64 4.12 -0.93
N GLY A 226 -4.68 3.70 -1.76
CA GLY A 226 -3.36 4.33 -1.81
C GLY A 226 -2.58 4.28 -0.48
N LEU A 227 -2.32 3.08 0.04
CA LEU A 227 -1.65 2.87 1.34
C LEU A 227 -0.18 3.34 1.34
N LEU A 228 0.16 4.37 2.14
CA LEU A 228 1.44 5.10 2.06
C LEU A 228 2.14 5.45 3.39
N GLY A 229 1.74 4.87 4.52
CA GLY A 229 2.15 5.35 5.85
C GLY A 229 3.65 5.65 6.03
N SER A 230 4.53 4.76 5.56
CA SER A 230 5.99 4.94 5.67
C SER A 230 6.56 5.97 4.68
N ALA A 231 6.10 5.96 3.43
CA ALA A 231 6.53 6.93 2.41
C ALA A 231 6.12 8.35 2.81
N GLN A 232 4.92 8.51 3.37
CA GLN A 232 4.44 9.78 3.91
C GLN A 232 5.30 10.27 5.07
N ALA A 233 5.68 9.39 6.00
CA ALA A 233 6.55 9.75 7.12
C ALA A 233 7.94 10.21 6.62
N ASN A 234 8.52 9.49 5.65
CA ASN A 234 9.81 9.84 5.06
C ASN A 234 9.77 11.18 4.30
N ALA A 235 8.73 11.39 3.48
CA ALA A 235 8.54 12.65 2.76
C ALA A 235 8.37 13.84 3.72
N SER A 236 7.58 13.64 4.78
CA SER A 236 7.38 14.65 5.84
C SER A 236 8.68 14.95 6.58
N GLY A 237 9.50 13.94 6.86
CA GLY A 237 10.82 14.12 7.49
C GLY A 237 11.79 14.93 6.62
N VAL A 238 11.82 14.65 5.32
CA VAL A 238 12.63 15.42 4.36
C VAL A 238 12.21 16.89 4.34
N LEU A 239 10.91 17.16 4.23
CA LEU A 239 10.38 18.53 4.26
C LEU A 239 10.69 19.24 5.58
N GLY A 240 10.44 18.60 6.72
CA GLY A 240 10.71 19.18 8.04
C GLY A 240 12.20 19.50 8.25
N SER A 241 13.10 18.63 7.80
CA SER A 241 14.54 18.90 7.87
C SER A 241 14.99 20.07 6.99
N ALA A 242 14.38 20.21 5.81
CA ALA A 242 14.66 21.29 4.89
C ALA A 242 14.16 22.65 5.41
N ASP A 243 12.98 22.67 6.04
CA ASP A 243 12.45 23.87 6.70
C ASP A 243 13.33 24.31 7.86
N ALA A 244 13.82 23.36 8.68
CA ALA A 244 14.76 23.67 9.75
C ALA A 244 16.07 24.30 9.21
N LEU A 245 16.61 23.74 8.12
CA LEU A 245 17.83 24.24 7.48
C LEU A 245 17.62 25.62 6.84
N ALA A 246 16.51 25.80 6.11
CA ALA A 246 16.14 27.05 5.49
C ALA A 246 16.00 28.18 6.53
N ASN A 247 15.31 27.91 7.65
CA ASN A 247 15.17 28.87 8.74
C ASN A 247 16.50 29.18 9.43
N ALA A 248 17.34 28.18 9.68
CA ALA A 248 18.68 28.39 10.25
C ALA A 248 19.54 29.29 9.36
N ASN A 249 19.48 29.08 8.03
CA ASN A 249 20.21 29.90 7.06
C ASN A 249 19.76 31.37 7.08
N VAL A 250 18.44 31.62 7.03
CA VAL A 250 17.88 32.98 7.07
C VAL A 250 18.19 33.67 8.40
N ASN A 251 18.08 32.96 9.53
CA ASN A 251 18.40 33.52 10.84
C ASN A 251 19.88 33.88 10.98
N SER A 252 20.78 33.04 10.48
CA SER A 252 22.22 33.31 10.45
C SER A 252 22.55 34.54 9.60
N ALA A 253 21.98 34.61 8.39
CA ALA A 253 22.14 35.75 7.50
C ALA A 253 21.57 37.05 8.09
N THR A 254 20.44 36.96 8.80
CA THR A 254 19.84 38.09 9.51
C THR A 254 20.75 38.59 10.63
N ALA A 255 21.34 37.68 11.42
CA ALA A 255 22.30 38.06 12.45
C ALA A 255 23.54 38.74 11.84
N GLN A 256 24.05 38.23 10.71
CA GLN A 256 25.17 38.82 10.00
C GLN A 256 24.85 40.21 9.44
N ALA A 257 23.68 40.38 8.82
CA ALA A 257 23.19 41.65 8.30
C ALA A 257 23.02 42.70 9.40
N ASN A 258 22.48 42.31 10.56
CA ASN A 258 22.34 43.17 11.74
C ASN A 258 23.70 43.56 12.33
N GLY A 259 24.66 42.63 12.38
CA GLY A 259 26.02 42.91 12.82
C GLY A 259 26.73 43.93 11.92
N LEU A 260 26.57 43.78 10.60
CA LEU A 260 27.18 44.67 9.61
C LEU A 260 26.61 46.09 9.70
N THR A 261 25.28 46.22 9.76
CA THR A 261 24.60 47.52 9.90
C THR A 261 24.88 48.15 11.26
N GLY A 262 24.92 47.37 12.34
CA GLY A 262 25.30 47.83 13.68
C GLY A 262 26.73 48.37 13.73
N ALA A 263 27.70 47.65 13.15
CA ALA A 263 29.09 48.09 13.07
C ALA A 263 29.24 49.36 12.23
N ALA A 264 28.53 49.47 11.11
CA ALA A 264 28.52 50.66 10.29
C ALA A 264 27.93 51.87 11.03
N ASN A 265 26.85 51.68 11.79
CA ASN A 265 26.26 52.72 12.63
C ASN A 265 27.21 53.19 13.74
N ALA A 266 27.94 52.28 14.38
CA ALA A 266 28.94 52.63 15.40
C ALA A 266 30.09 53.45 14.79
N ASN A 267 30.61 53.02 13.63
CA ASN A 267 31.67 53.75 12.91
C ASN A 267 31.20 55.12 12.40
N ALA A 268 29.98 55.20 11.85
CA ALA A 268 29.34 56.44 11.42
C ALA A 268 29.19 57.43 12.59
N SER A 269 28.73 56.94 13.75
CA SER A 269 28.60 57.72 14.98
C SER A 269 29.97 58.21 15.48
N GLY A 270 31.00 57.37 15.41
CA GLY A 270 32.37 57.73 15.75
C GLY A 270 32.95 58.82 14.85
N LEU A 271 32.73 58.73 13.52
CA LEU A 271 33.16 59.76 12.56
C LEU A 271 32.51 61.11 12.84
N VAL A 272 31.19 61.13 13.05
CA VAL A 272 30.44 62.35 13.35
C VAL A 272 30.83 62.90 14.73
N GLY A 273 30.96 62.04 15.75
CA GLY A 273 31.38 62.41 17.09
C GLY A 273 32.77 63.04 17.12
N ALA A 274 33.74 62.45 16.41
CA ALA A 274 35.09 62.99 16.29
C ALA A 274 35.11 64.35 15.55
N ALA A 275 34.29 64.51 14.50
CA ALA A 275 34.16 65.78 13.79
C ALA A 275 33.54 66.87 14.68
N ASN A 276 32.50 66.53 15.44
CA ASN A 276 31.87 67.44 16.39
C ASN A 276 32.84 67.84 17.51
N ALA A 277 33.58 66.90 18.09
CA ALA A 277 34.59 67.18 19.11
C ALA A 277 35.70 68.11 18.59
N ARG A 278 36.17 67.90 17.35
CA ARG A 278 37.13 68.79 16.68
C ARG A 278 36.56 70.19 16.46
N SER A 279 35.30 70.28 16.02
CA SER A 279 34.61 71.56 15.83
C SER A 279 34.41 72.32 17.14
N GLN A 280 34.03 71.63 18.21
CA GLN A 280 33.87 72.23 19.55
C GLN A 280 35.20 72.64 20.16
N GLY A 281 36.22 71.78 20.09
CA GLY A 281 37.56 72.09 20.59
C GLY A 281 38.19 73.29 19.89
N LEU A 282 38.00 73.39 18.57
CA LEU A 282 38.42 74.58 17.82
C LEU A 282 37.61 75.83 18.22
N GLY A 283 36.31 75.68 18.46
CA GLY A 283 35.46 76.75 18.98
C GLY A 283 35.92 77.28 20.34
N SER A 284 36.26 76.37 21.28
CA SER A 284 36.79 76.72 22.61
C SER A 284 38.17 77.37 22.53
N LEU A 285 39.05 76.91 21.63
CA LEU A 285 40.35 77.53 21.42
C LEU A 285 40.22 78.94 20.81
N LEU A 286 39.26 79.13 19.90
CA LEU A 286 38.97 80.43 19.32
C LEU A 286 38.37 81.39 20.35
N SER A 287 37.49 80.93 21.25
CA SER A 287 36.94 81.77 22.32
C SER A 287 38.04 82.19 23.31
N LEU A 288 38.96 81.29 23.64
CA LEU A 288 40.14 81.58 24.45
C LEU A 288 41.08 82.59 23.76
N GLY A 289 41.27 82.45 22.45
CA GLY A 289 42.04 83.42 21.65
C GLY A 289 41.40 84.81 21.65
N THR A 290 40.07 84.90 21.60
CA THR A 290 39.36 86.19 21.67
C THR A 290 39.35 86.82 23.06
N SER A 291 39.29 86.04 24.14
CA SER A 291 39.36 86.57 25.51
C SER A 291 40.77 87.03 25.88
N ILE A 292 41.81 86.32 25.43
CA ILE A 292 43.20 86.75 25.56
C ILE A 292 43.48 87.99 24.67
N GLY A 293 42.92 88.05 23.46
CA GLY A 293 42.98 89.24 22.61
C GLY A 293 42.28 90.46 23.22
N ALA A 294 41.18 90.27 23.95
CA ALA A 294 40.49 91.33 24.69
C ALA A 294 41.27 91.78 25.94
N LEU A 295 41.97 90.87 26.63
CA LEU A 295 42.85 91.18 27.77
C LEU A 295 44.13 91.92 27.35
N ALA A 296 44.61 91.71 26.12
CA ALA A 296 45.79 92.40 25.59
C ALA A 296 45.52 93.83 25.08
N MET A 297 44.25 94.25 24.96
CA MET A 297 43.86 95.61 24.55
C MET A 297 43.15 96.38 25.68
N GLY A 298 43.91 96.72 26.73
CA GLY A 298 43.85 98.01 27.43
C GLY A 298 42.55 98.49 28.13
N SER A 299 42.48 98.20 29.45
CA SER A 299 42.17 99.16 30.56
C SER A 299 40.68 99.41 30.97
N PRO A 300 40.37 99.97 32.17
CA PRO A 300 39.86 99.21 33.33
C PRO A 300 38.64 99.83 34.09
N LEU A 301 38.23 99.15 35.19
CA LEU A 301 37.41 99.59 36.35
C LEU A 301 35.86 99.63 36.25
N GLY A 302 35.21 98.80 37.08
CA GLY A 302 33.79 98.93 37.45
C GLY A 302 33.20 97.67 38.07
N ALA A 303 33.33 97.52 39.39
CA ALA A 303 32.89 96.38 40.18
C ALA A 303 31.35 96.21 40.27
N GLY A 304 30.90 94.95 40.29
CA GLY A 304 29.53 94.55 40.61
C GLY A 304 29.50 93.06 40.99
N LEU A 305 29.70 92.79 42.28
CA LEU A 305 29.68 91.48 42.93
C LEU A 305 28.24 91.02 43.26
N LEU A 306 28.08 89.69 43.28
CA LEU A 306 27.16 88.85 44.10
C LEU A 306 25.83 88.27 43.53
N SER A 307 25.83 86.92 43.56
CA SER A 307 24.73 85.96 43.84
C SER A 307 23.71 85.65 42.73
N GLY A 308 23.32 84.41 42.46
CA GLY A 308 23.52 83.16 43.19
C GLY A 308 23.23 81.93 42.33
N ALA A 309 23.95 80.86 42.65
CA ALA A 309 23.72 79.50 42.20
C ALA A 309 22.47 78.90 42.88
N LEU A 310 21.78 77.97 42.19
CA LEU A 310 21.36 76.64 42.69
C LEU A 310 20.07 76.13 42.02
N GLY A 311 20.14 74.86 41.58
CA GLY A 311 18.99 73.95 41.48
C GLY A 311 18.41 73.80 40.08
N GLY A 312 18.37 72.63 39.45
CA GLY A 312 18.71 71.29 39.91
C GLY A 312 18.36 70.32 38.78
N ASN A 313 19.37 69.60 38.33
CA ASN A 313 19.26 68.45 37.44
C ASN A 313 18.69 67.28 38.25
N LYS A 314 17.61 66.63 37.78
CA LYS A 314 17.24 65.29 38.21
C LYS A 314 17.06 64.40 36.98
N ASN A 315 18.15 63.75 36.64
CA ASN A 315 18.13 62.42 36.04
C ASN A 315 18.17 61.38 37.16
N LEU A 316 17.67 60.17 36.86
CA LEU A 316 17.86 58.84 37.50
C LEU A 316 16.50 58.18 37.79
N SER A 317 16.03 57.27 36.92
CA SER A 317 16.33 55.82 36.87
C SER A 317 15.47 55.06 37.90
N ALA A 318 14.91 53.87 37.70
CA ALA A 318 15.06 52.79 36.72
C ALA A 318 13.90 51.79 36.94
N GLN A 319 13.85 50.73 36.12
CA GLN A 319 13.30 49.38 36.42
C GLN A 319 11.76 49.25 36.43
N ASP A 320 11.11 48.20 35.94
CA ASP A 320 11.55 46.90 35.43
C ASP A 320 10.42 46.21 34.63
N PHE A 321 10.84 45.25 33.80
CA PHE A 321 10.15 44.09 33.19
C PHE A 321 8.65 43.83 33.46
N SER A 322 7.88 43.60 32.39
CA SER A 322 7.35 42.26 32.02
C SER A 322 6.36 42.36 30.83
N SER A 323 6.62 41.58 29.78
CA SER A 323 5.66 41.23 28.72
C SER A 323 4.67 40.14 29.21
N PRO A 324 3.83 39.52 28.36
CA PRO A 324 2.66 40.00 27.62
C PRO A 324 1.37 39.23 28.02
N VAL A 325 0.16 39.71 27.68
CA VAL A 325 -1.04 38.83 27.64
C VAL A 325 -1.79 39.00 26.33
N TYR A 326 -1.88 37.87 25.63
CA TYR A 326 -2.57 37.62 24.38
C TYR A 326 -4.08 37.81 24.48
N ARG A 327 -4.68 38.34 23.41
CA ARG A 327 -6.09 38.17 23.05
C ARG A 327 -6.28 36.83 22.34
N THR A 328 -7.25 36.02 22.81
CA THR A 328 -8.03 35.05 22.01
C THR A 328 -9.42 34.98 22.65
N SER A 329 -10.43 35.62 22.08
CA SER A 329 -11.38 35.06 21.10
C SER A 329 -12.13 33.82 21.59
N SER A 330 -13.39 34.08 21.89
CA SER A 330 -14.57 33.22 21.86
C SER A 330 -14.53 32.04 20.88
N TYR A 331 -14.96 30.87 21.35
CA TYR A 331 -15.75 29.92 20.58
C TYR A 331 -16.92 29.42 21.43
N ALA A 332 -18.12 29.70 20.94
CA ALA A 332 -19.37 29.07 21.31
C ALA A 332 -19.86 28.37 20.02
N GLY A 333 -20.40 27.15 20.15
CA GLY A 333 -21.01 26.39 19.05
C GLY A 333 -20.11 25.32 18.46
#